data_AF-A0A2C9LDY6-F1
#
_entry.id   AF-A0A2C9LDY6-F1
#
_cell.length_a   1.000
_cell.length_b   1.000
_cell.length_c   1.000
_cell.angle_alpha   90.00
_cell.angle_beta   90.00
_cell.angle_gamma   90.00
#
_symmetry.space_group_name_H-M   'P 1'
#
loop_
_entity.id
_entity.type
_entity.pdbx_description
1 polymer ?
#
loop_
_entity_poly.entity_id
_entity_poly.type
_entity_poly.pdbx_seq_one_letter_code
_entity_poly.pdbx_strand_id
1 'polypeptide(L)'
;MWGNRSITIFPDIRHAKIEIKGKLLPAYEAIKDDFYLKYKFTEELQNREAEILKKRKTSGCFQTVAIAAVQHMSDWIHGTKPGDWTSMIVMSDGSYGIDKGLAYSFPVRVSAAGEWEIVSDLDINYYEREKLDERVNEIKAERMFAYGILELPEAKIEVQKDEEGAVDQARATKWSFGHAEPLPCSILGVLEQDRLGTM
;
A
#
# COMPACT_ATOMS: atom_id res chain seq x y z
N MET A 1 3.55 -2.90 -6.32
CA MET A 1 3.52 -1.42 -6.20
C MET A 1 4.50 -1.05 -5.10
N TRP A 2 5.33 -0.03 -5.30
CA TRP A 2 6.28 0.44 -4.29
C TRP A 2 5.94 1.86 -3.84
N GLY A 3 6.22 2.18 -2.58
CA GLY A 3 6.09 3.54 -2.03
C GLY A 3 4.80 3.81 -1.28
N ASN A 4 4.29 5.04 -1.40
CA ASN A 4 3.09 5.50 -0.72
C ASN A 4 1.84 5.36 -1.60
N ARG A 5 0.63 5.49 -1.01
CA ARG A 5 -0.60 5.78 -1.74
C ARG A 5 -0.62 7.27 -2.11
N SER A 6 0.23 7.65 -3.05
CA SER A 6 0.33 9.02 -3.61
C SER A 6 0.27 8.97 -5.14
N ILE A 7 0.14 10.12 -5.78
CA ILE A 7 0.32 10.28 -7.24
C ILE A 7 1.70 9.82 -7.70
N THR A 8 2.63 9.67 -6.77
CA THR A 8 3.98 9.19 -6.99
C THR A 8 4.09 7.66 -6.90
N ILE A 9 3.00 6.90 -6.81
CA ILE A 9 3.13 5.43 -6.70
C ILE A 9 3.96 4.84 -7.87
N PHE A 10 4.86 3.90 -7.56
CA PHE A 10 5.71 3.25 -8.57
C PHE A 10 5.19 1.84 -8.90
N PRO A 11 4.59 1.64 -10.10
CA PRO A 11 4.23 0.31 -10.57
C PRO A 11 5.47 -0.41 -11.11
N ASP A 12 5.85 -1.49 -10.43
CA ASP A 12 6.93 -2.34 -10.88
C ASP A 12 6.42 -3.38 -11.87
N ILE A 13 6.80 -3.17 -13.14
CA ILE A 13 6.44 -4.02 -14.26
C ILE A 13 7.54 -5.04 -14.55
N ARG A 14 8.78 -4.82 -14.09
CA ARG A 14 9.91 -5.71 -14.33
C ARG A 14 9.66 -7.09 -13.73
N HIS A 15 9.06 -7.12 -12.55
CA HIS A 15 8.73 -8.36 -11.87
C HIS A 15 7.33 -8.90 -12.25
N ALA A 16 6.59 -8.20 -13.12
CA ALA A 16 5.29 -8.63 -13.57
C ALA A 16 5.38 -9.76 -14.61
N LYS A 17 4.45 -10.71 -14.50
CA LYS A 17 4.32 -11.84 -15.42
C LYS A 17 2.92 -11.83 -16.05
N ILE A 18 2.84 -12.19 -17.33
CA ILE A 18 1.62 -12.19 -18.12
C ILE A 18 1.41 -13.58 -18.70
N GLU A 19 0.21 -14.12 -18.52
CA GLU A 19 -0.17 -15.39 -19.13
C GLU A 19 -0.68 -15.16 -20.56
N ILE A 20 0.01 -15.70 -21.56
CA ILE A 20 -0.39 -15.68 -22.97
C ILE A 20 -0.46 -17.12 -23.47
N LYS A 21 -1.65 -17.56 -23.89
CA LYS A 21 -1.87 -18.92 -24.44
C LYS A 21 -1.37 -20.03 -23.50
N GLY A 22 -1.60 -19.89 -22.19
CA GLY A 22 -1.17 -20.85 -21.16
C GLY A 22 0.33 -20.82 -20.82
N LYS A 23 1.09 -19.84 -21.34
CA LYS A 23 2.50 -19.63 -21.01
C LYS A 23 2.67 -18.35 -20.21
N LEU A 24 3.38 -18.44 -19.10
CA LEU A 24 3.72 -17.29 -18.26
C LEU A 24 5.01 -16.64 -18.78
N LEU A 25 4.91 -15.40 -19.25
CA LEU A 25 6.02 -14.63 -19.82
C LEU A 25 6.29 -13.37 -18.98
N PRO A 26 7.54 -12.89 -18.89
CA PRO A 26 7.81 -11.56 -18.34
C PRO A 26 7.04 -10.47 -19.10
N ALA A 27 6.57 -9.44 -18.40
CA ALA A 27 5.74 -8.40 -19.00
C ALA A 27 6.42 -7.68 -20.18
N TYR A 28 7.73 -7.44 -20.08
CA TYR A 28 8.52 -6.84 -21.16
C TYR A 28 8.56 -7.72 -22.43
N GLU A 29 8.69 -9.04 -22.27
CA GLU A 29 8.68 -9.97 -23.41
C GLU A 29 7.29 -10.13 -24.05
N ALA A 30 6.26 -10.03 -23.21
CA ALA A 30 4.87 -10.20 -23.61
C ALA A 30 4.34 -8.98 -24.38
N ILE A 31 4.61 -7.77 -23.90
CA ILE A 31 4.07 -6.51 -24.45
C ILE A 31 4.97 -5.96 -25.56
N LYS A 32 6.30 -6.13 -25.43
CA LYS A 32 7.30 -5.67 -26.41
C LYS A 32 7.24 -4.17 -26.74
N ASP A 33 6.82 -3.36 -25.77
CA ASP A 33 6.80 -1.89 -25.87
C ASP A 33 7.40 -1.29 -24.59
N ASP A 34 8.73 -1.15 -24.58
CA ASP A 34 9.48 -0.63 -23.45
C ASP A 34 9.11 0.82 -23.13
N PHE A 35 8.76 1.61 -24.15
CA PHE A 35 8.36 3.01 -23.97
C PHE A 35 7.01 3.11 -23.27
N TYR A 36 6.05 2.30 -23.70
CA TYR A 36 4.75 2.21 -23.03
C TYR A 36 4.90 1.77 -21.59
N LEU A 37 5.63 0.68 -21.34
CA LEU A 37 5.80 0.13 -19.99
C LEU A 37 6.51 1.11 -19.06
N LYS A 38 7.56 1.79 -19.52
CA LYS A 38 8.35 2.68 -18.66
C LYS A 38 7.64 3.99 -18.35
N TYR A 39 6.94 4.58 -19.31
CA TYR A 39 6.42 5.94 -19.19
C TYR A 39 4.89 5.99 -19.17
N LYS A 40 4.25 5.55 -20.25
CA LYS A 40 2.79 5.69 -20.41
C LYS A 40 2.00 4.88 -19.41
N PHE A 41 2.43 3.66 -19.09
CA PHE A 41 1.73 2.80 -18.14
C PHE A 41 1.67 3.45 -16.75
N THR A 42 2.79 3.98 -16.28
CA THR A 42 2.86 4.69 -15.00
C THR A 42 1.95 5.92 -15.00
N GLU A 43 1.98 6.71 -16.07
CA GLU A 43 1.11 7.90 -16.22
C GLU A 43 -0.38 7.53 -16.25
N GLU A 44 -0.77 6.49 -16.99
CA GLU A 44 -2.15 6.00 -17.06
C GLU A 44 -2.63 5.49 -15.69
N LEU A 45 -1.76 4.83 -14.94
CA LEU A 45 -2.08 4.31 -13.61
C LEU A 45 -2.26 5.45 -12.60
N GLN A 46 -1.39 6.46 -12.63
CA GLN A 46 -1.48 7.65 -11.78
C GLN A 46 -2.75 8.47 -12.07
N ASN A 47 -3.13 8.59 -13.34
CA ASN A 47 -4.31 9.35 -13.75
C ASN A 47 -5.62 8.54 -13.74
N ARG A 48 -5.57 7.25 -13.37
CA ARG A 48 -6.71 6.34 -13.45
C ARG A 48 -7.92 6.84 -12.65
N GLU A 49 -7.70 7.33 -11.43
CA GLU A 49 -8.79 7.82 -10.57
C GLU A 49 -9.50 9.03 -11.23
N ALA A 50 -8.71 9.97 -11.79
CA ALA A 50 -9.24 11.15 -12.48
C ALA A 50 -10.04 10.78 -13.74
N GLU A 51 -9.56 9.81 -14.53
CA GLU A 51 -10.24 9.33 -15.73
C GLU A 51 -11.56 8.62 -15.41
N ILE A 52 -11.60 7.82 -14.33
CA ILE A 52 -12.84 7.18 -13.86
C ILE A 52 -13.86 8.24 -13.43
N LEU A 53 -13.41 9.24 -12.67
CA LEU A 53 -14.26 10.33 -12.19
C LEU A 53 -14.87 11.13 -13.37
N LYS A 54 -14.04 11.47 -14.36
CA LYS A 54 -14.45 12.18 -15.58
C LYS A 54 -15.52 11.41 -16.36
N LYS A 55 -15.36 10.09 -16.51
CA LYS A 55 -16.29 9.25 -17.29
C LYS A 55 -17.60 8.97 -16.57
N ARG A 56 -17.54 8.67 -15.27
CA ARG A 56 -18.73 8.22 -14.52
C ARG A 56 -19.55 9.36 -13.92
N LYS A 57 -19.04 10.61 -13.89
CA LYS A 57 -19.69 11.82 -13.32
C LYS A 57 -20.28 11.63 -11.92
N THR A 58 -19.85 10.57 -11.26
CA THR A 58 -20.34 10.06 -10.00
C THR A 58 -19.13 9.54 -9.26
N SER A 59 -19.35 9.23 -7.99
CA SER A 59 -18.38 8.82 -7.00
C SER A 59 -17.79 7.41 -7.24
N GLY A 60 -17.65 7.00 -8.51
CA GLY A 60 -17.26 5.64 -8.94
C GLY A 60 -15.88 5.17 -8.49
N CYS A 61 -15.01 6.08 -8.01
CA CYS A 61 -13.76 5.72 -7.34
C CYS A 61 -14.01 4.95 -6.02
N PHE A 62 -15.09 5.26 -5.28
CA PHE A 62 -15.37 4.58 -4.00
C PHE A 62 -15.69 3.10 -4.18
N GLN A 63 -16.37 2.71 -5.25
CA GLN A 63 -16.64 1.29 -5.53
C GLN A 63 -15.35 0.50 -5.78
N THR A 64 -14.41 1.06 -6.53
CA THR A 64 -13.12 0.40 -6.79
C THR A 64 -12.26 0.30 -5.54
N VAL A 65 -12.30 1.33 -4.68
CA VAL A 65 -11.58 1.31 -3.39
C VAL A 65 -12.20 0.28 -2.44
N ALA A 66 -13.53 0.18 -2.39
CA ALA A 66 -14.21 -0.83 -1.57
C ALA A 66 -13.85 -2.26 -2.01
N ILE A 67 -13.85 -2.52 -3.32
CA ILE A 67 -13.44 -3.83 -3.86
C ILE A 67 -11.97 -4.12 -3.52
N ALA A 68 -11.08 -3.14 -3.67
CA ALA A 68 -9.67 -3.32 -3.33
C ALA A 68 -9.46 -3.60 -1.83
N ALA A 69 -10.21 -2.94 -0.94
CA ALA A 69 -10.16 -3.20 0.49
C ALA A 69 -10.65 -4.63 0.83
N VAL A 70 -11.73 -5.08 0.19
CA VAL A 70 -12.23 -6.46 0.36
C VAL A 70 -11.22 -7.48 -0.14
N GLN A 71 -10.60 -7.24 -1.29
CA GLN A 71 -9.55 -8.11 -1.84
C GLN A 71 -8.32 -8.16 -0.93
N HIS A 72 -7.88 -7.02 -0.42
CA HIS A 72 -6.77 -6.93 0.53
C HIS A 72 -7.05 -7.75 1.80
N MET A 73 -8.24 -7.60 2.40
CA MET A 73 -8.64 -8.41 3.55
C MET A 73 -8.77 -9.90 3.20
N SER A 74 -9.23 -10.23 2.00
CA SER A 74 -9.31 -11.61 1.53
C SER A 74 -7.93 -12.25 1.39
N ASP A 75 -6.96 -11.54 0.81
CA ASP A 75 -5.57 -11.99 0.70
C ASP A 75 -4.95 -12.15 2.10
N TRP A 76 -5.33 -11.27 3.04
CA TRP A 76 -4.85 -11.38 4.41
C TRP A 76 -5.41 -12.62 5.13
N ILE A 77 -6.71 -12.86 5.01
CA ILE A 77 -7.39 -13.97 5.70
C ILE A 77 -7.07 -15.33 5.08
N HIS A 78 -7.03 -15.42 3.76
CA HIS A 78 -6.86 -16.69 3.05
C HIS A 78 -5.42 -16.97 2.63
N GLY A 79 -4.53 -15.97 2.75
CA GLY A 79 -3.18 -16.01 2.22
C GLY A 79 -3.10 -15.71 0.72
N THR A 80 -1.90 -15.37 0.27
CA THR A 80 -1.58 -15.18 -1.15
C THR A 80 -1.41 -16.53 -1.86
N LYS A 81 -1.68 -16.59 -3.16
CA LYS A 81 -1.48 -17.80 -3.96
C LYS A 81 -0.01 -18.24 -3.95
N PRO A 82 0.27 -19.56 -4.04
CA PRO A 82 1.64 -20.06 -4.11
C PRO A 82 2.42 -19.42 -5.27
N GLY A 83 3.60 -18.88 -4.98
CA GLY A 83 4.45 -18.23 -5.97
C GLY A 83 4.04 -16.80 -6.34
N ASP A 84 2.92 -16.30 -5.82
CA ASP A 84 2.39 -14.96 -6.08
C ASP A 84 2.55 -14.04 -4.85
N TRP A 85 2.42 -12.73 -5.03
CA TRP A 85 2.48 -11.75 -3.95
C TRP A 85 1.49 -10.62 -4.18
N THR A 86 1.10 -9.95 -3.10
CA THR A 86 0.25 -8.76 -3.14
C THR A 86 1.04 -7.54 -2.69
N SER A 87 0.53 -6.33 -2.93
CA SER A 87 1.19 -5.10 -2.45
C SER A 87 0.51 -4.62 -1.18
N MET A 88 1.27 -4.47 -0.10
CA MET A 88 0.76 -3.98 1.19
C MET A 88 1.71 -2.94 1.78
N ILE A 89 1.14 -1.91 2.39
CA ILE A 89 1.89 -0.95 3.20
C ILE A 89 2.15 -1.61 4.55
N VAL A 90 3.41 -1.92 4.81
CA VAL A 90 3.87 -2.52 6.07
C VAL A 90 5.00 -1.69 6.66
N MET A 91 5.32 -1.94 7.92
CA MET A 91 6.46 -1.32 8.57
C MET A 91 7.75 -1.92 8.01
N SER A 92 8.61 -1.08 7.44
CA SER A 92 9.89 -1.51 6.90
C SER A 92 10.76 -2.13 8.00
N ASP A 93 11.35 -3.28 7.70
CA ASP A 93 12.31 -4.01 8.50
C ASP A 93 13.78 -3.74 8.09
N GLY A 94 13.99 -2.90 7.07
CA GLY A 94 15.28 -2.65 6.43
C GLY A 94 15.39 -3.23 5.02
N SER A 95 14.39 -3.99 4.58
CA SER A 95 14.35 -4.60 3.26
C SER A 95 14.56 -3.57 2.15
N TYR A 96 15.30 -3.96 1.11
CA TYR A 96 15.63 -3.11 -0.03
C TYR A 96 16.29 -1.76 0.34
N GLY A 97 16.98 -1.68 1.48
CA GLY A 97 17.65 -0.44 1.92
C GLY A 97 16.67 0.67 2.35
N ILE A 98 15.41 0.34 2.61
CA ILE A 98 14.41 1.28 3.10
C ILE A 98 14.51 1.37 4.62
N ASP A 99 14.57 2.59 5.17
CA ASP A 99 14.75 2.81 6.61
C ASP A 99 13.72 2.06 7.47
N LYS A 100 14.20 1.44 8.55
CA LYS A 100 13.33 0.72 9.49
C LYS A 100 12.29 1.65 10.11
N GLY A 101 11.10 1.12 10.33
CA GLY A 101 10.01 1.87 10.95
C GLY A 101 9.29 2.86 10.02
N LEU A 102 9.60 2.86 8.72
CA LEU A 102 8.85 3.61 7.72
C LEU A 102 7.66 2.76 7.22
N ALA A 103 6.46 3.33 7.21
CA ALA A 103 5.32 2.70 6.55
C ALA A 103 5.49 2.83 5.02
N TYR A 104 5.75 1.72 4.34
CA TYR A 104 6.08 1.71 2.92
C TYR A 104 5.43 0.50 2.23
N SER A 105 4.98 0.65 0.99
CA SER A 105 4.37 -0.44 0.22
C SER A 105 5.44 -1.37 -0.34
N PHE A 106 5.37 -2.64 0.04
CA PHE A 106 6.25 -3.70 -0.42
C PHE A 106 5.46 -4.81 -1.12
N PRO A 107 6.09 -5.60 -2.00
CA PRO A 107 5.57 -6.91 -2.36
C PRO A 107 5.63 -7.83 -1.13
N VAL A 108 4.48 -8.35 -0.73
CA VAL A 108 4.36 -9.24 0.44
C VAL A 108 3.66 -10.54 0.06
N ARG A 109 4.09 -11.62 0.71
CA ARG A 109 3.36 -12.90 0.73
C ARG A 109 2.61 -12.97 2.04
N VAL A 110 1.39 -13.47 1.99
CA VAL A 110 0.59 -13.73 3.20
C VAL A 110 0.36 -15.22 3.34
N SER A 111 0.65 -15.77 4.51
CA SER A 111 0.41 -17.16 4.85
C SER A 111 -1.08 -17.40 5.11
N ALA A 112 -1.51 -18.66 5.07
CA ALA A 112 -2.89 -19.02 5.43
C ALA A 112 -3.22 -18.76 6.92
N ALA A 113 -2.21 -18.46 7.74
CA ALA A 113 -2.37 -18.05 9.14
C ALA A 113 -2.51 -16.52 9.31
N GLY A 114 -2.46 -15.75 8.21
CA GLY A 114 -2.53 -14.29 8.22
C GLY A 114 -1.22 -13.59 8.57
N GLU A 115 -0.11 -14.33 8.60
CA GLU A 115 1.23 -13.77 8.76
C GLU A 115 1.74 -13.29 7.41
N TRP A 116 2.30 -12.09 7.35
CA TRP A 116 2.86 -11.55 6.12
C TRP A 116 4.38 -11.50 6.19
N GLU A 117 5.03 -11.72 5.06
CA GLU A 117 6.47 -11.57 4.89
C GLU A 117 6.75 -10.69 3.67
N ILE A 118 7.76 -9.83 3.75
CA ILE A 118 8.24 -9.08 2.59
C ILE A 118 8.97 -10.06 1.67
N VAL A 119 8.60 -10.06 0.39
CA VAL A 119 9.31 -10.87 -0.61
C VAL A 119 10.76 -10.42 -0.66
N SER A 120 11.70 -11.31 -0.36
CA SER A 120 13.13 -11.07 -0.50
C SER A 120 13.60 -11.30 -1.94
N ASP A 121 14.81 -10.82 -2.25
CA ASP A 121 15.57 -11.19 -3.45
C ASP A 121 14.99 -10.74 -4.80
N LEU A 122 14.19 -9.65 -4.83
CA LEU A 122 13.86 -8.99 -6.10
C LEU A 122 15.05 -8.20 -6.63
N ASP A 123 15.32 -8.34 -7.93
CA ASP A 123 16.43 -7.67 -8.59
C ASP A 123 16.03 -6.22 -8.94
N ILE A 124 16.54 -5.29 -8.13
CA ILE A 124 16.29 -3.85 -8.28
C ILE A 124 17.40 -3.24 -9.12
N ASN A 125 17.05 -2.75 -10.31
CA ASN A 125 17.99 -2.03 -11.15
C ASN A 125 18.19 -0.56 -10.70
N TYR A 126 19.14 0.15 -11.32
CA TYR A 126 19.43 1.55 -10.98
C TYR A 126 18.21 2.49 -11.13
N TYR A 127 17.40 2.31 -12.18
CA TYR A 127 16.21 3.13 -12.41
C TYR A 127 15.12 2.88 -11.36
N GLU A 128 14.88 1.62 -11.00
CA GLU A 128 13.95 1.26 -9.93
C GLU A 128 14.44 1.83 -8.59
N ARG A 129 15.73 1.68 -8.29
CA ARG A 129 16.33 2.23 -7.07
C ARG A 129 16.09 3.72 -6.93
N GLU A 130 16.35 4.48 -7.98
CA GLU A 130 16.08 5.91 -8.04
C GLU A 130 14.61 6.22 -7.71
N LYS A 131 13.67 5.47 -8.29
CA LYS A 131 12.23 5.64 -8.03
C LYS A 131 11.84 5.26 -6.61
N LEU A 132 12.38 4.19 -6.07
CA LEU A 132 12.12 3.78 -4.70
C LEU A 132 12.63 4.86 -3.71
N ASP A 133 13.82 5.42 -3.95
CA ASP A 133 14.43 6.47 -3.13
C ASP A 133 13.66 7.79 -3.16
N GLU A 134 13.21 8.21 -4.35
CA GLU A 134 12.31 9.37 -4.50
C GLU A 134 11.08 9.23 -3.59
N ARG A 135 10.52 8.02 -3.45
CA ARG A 135 9.35 7.77 -2.59
C ARG A 135 9.68 7.68 -1.12
N VAL A 136 10.84 7.14 -0.76
CA VAL A 136 11.32 7.18 0.62
C VAL A 136 11.42 8.62 1.11
N ASN A 137 11.95 9.53 0.28
CA ASN A 137 12.09 10.93 0.63
C ASN A 137 10.73 11.63 0.82
N GLU A 138 9.74 11.32 -0.02
CA GLU A 138 8.37 11.82 0.14
C GLU A 138 7.75 11.37 1.46
N ILE A 139 7.80 10.08 1.79
CA ILE A 139 7.22 9.55 3.04
C ILE A 139 7.94 10.12 4.26
N LYS A 140 9.25 10.33 4.17
CA LYS A 140 10.01 11.03 5.23
C LYS A 140 9.52 12.46 5.42
N ALA A 141 9.28 13.19 4.33
CA ALA A 141 8.75 14.55 4.40
C ALA A 141 7.33 14.58 4.99
N GLU A 142 6.45 13.65 4.60
CA GLU A 142 5.11 13.52 5.18
C GLU A 142 5.16 13.21 6.68
N ARG A 143 6.07 12.31 7.10
CA ARG A 143 6.28 11.99 8.52
C ARG A 143 6.75 13.22 9.31
N MET A 144 7.71 13.98 8.78
CA MET A 144 8.18 15.21 9.42
C MET A 144 7.07 16.24 9.54
N PHE A 145 6.26 16.40 8.49
CA PHE A 145 5.11 17.28 8.51
C PHE A 145 4.09 16.88 9.60
N ALA A 146 3.78 15.58 9.70
CA ALA A 146 2.89 15.05 10.72
C ALA A 146 3.43 15.27 12.15
N TYR A 147 4.73 15.11 12.39
CA TYR A 147 5.34 15.42 13.68
C TYR A 147 5.27 16.90 14.04
N GLY A 148 5.42 17.79 13.06
CA GLY A 148 5.21 19.23 13.25
C GLY A 148 3.78 19.57 13.71
N ILE A 149 2.76 18.87 13.18
CA ILE A 149 1.36 19.05 13.60
C ILE A 149 1.12 18.52 15.02
N LEU A 150 1.70 17.37 15.35
CA LEU A 150 1.50 16.70 16.64
C LEU A 150 2.40 17.25 17.75
N GLU A 151 3.24 18.25 17.46
CA GLU A 151 4.28 18.79 18.36
C GLU A 151 5.19 17.71 18.95
N LEU A 152 5.34 16.58 18.26
CA LEU A 152 6.17 15.48 18.71
C LEU A 152 7.63 15.79 18.39
N PRO A 153 8.56 15.70 19.37
CA PRO A 153 9.97 15.65 19.04
C PRO A 153 10.20 14.41 18.17
N GLU A 154 11.14 14.47 17.21
CA GLU A 154 11.50 13.29 16.42
C GLU A 154 11.72 12.11 17.36
N ALA A 155 10.82 11.14 17.32
CA ALA A 155 10.98 9.92 18.09
C ALA A 155 12.23 9.24 17.52
N LYS A 156 13.33 9.27 18.27
CA LYS A 156 14.44 8.35 18.05
C LYS A 156 13.85 6.97 18.25
N ILE A 157 13.48 6.32 17.16
CA ILE A 157 13.02 4.93 17.18
C ILE A 157 14.27 4.12 17.57
N GLU A 158 14.51 3.98 18.88
CA GLU A 158 15.41 2.96 19.39
C GLU A 158 14.74 1.62 19.06
N VAL A 159 15.22 1.01 17.97
CA VAL A 159 14.86 -0.35 17.62
C VAL A 159 15.28 -1.21 18.81
N GLN A 160 14.30 -1.66 19.61
CA GLN A 160 14.55 -2.70 20.60
C GLN A 160 15.02 -3.93 19.82
N LYS A 161 16.32 -4.19 19.90
CA LYS A 161 16.89 -5.46 19.47
C LYS A 161 16.64 -6.42 20.62
N ASP A 162 15.76 -7.38 20.41
CA ASP A 162 15.66 -8.53 21.30
C ASP A 162 17.00 -9.29 21.24
N GLU A 163 17.47 -9.81 22.37
CA GLU A 163 18.82 -10.38 22.55
C GLU A 163 19.14 -11.62 21.68
N GLU A 164 18.22 -12.03 20.79
CA GLU A 164 18.40 -13.17 19.87
C GLU A 164 18.42 -12.77 18.38
N GLY A 165 18.39 -11.48 18.04
CA GLY A 165 18.60 -11.04 16.64
C GLY A 165 17.46 -11.38 15.66
N ALA A 166 16.35 -11.92 16.14
CA ALA A 166 15.09 -12.01 15.40
C ALA A 166 14.27 -10.74 15.62
N VAL A 167 13.84 -10.09 14.52
CA VAL A 167 12.84 -9.01 14.59
C VAL A 167 11.51 -9.67 14.91
N ASP A 168 10.92 -9.39 16.07
CA ASP A 168 9.58 -9.88 16.45
C ASP A 168 8.51 -9.29 15.51
N GLN A 169 8.32 -9.95 14.36
CA GLN A 169 7.24 -9.66 13.42
C GLN A 169 5.86 -10.11 13.98
N ALA A 170 5.81 -10.83 15.10
CA ALA A 170 4.61 -11.49 15.59
C ALA A 170 3.75 -10.64 16.55
N ARG A 171 4.21 -9.44 16.95
CA ARG A 171 3.43 -8.60 17.87
C ARG A 171 2.38 -7.69 17.21
N ALA A 172 2.39 -7.59 15.88
CA ALA A 172 1.35 -6.87 15.13
C ALA A 172 0.12 -7.72 14.77
N THR A 173 0.17 -9.05 14.94
CA THR A 173 -0.90 -9.98 14.53
C THR A 173 -1.83 -10.41 15.67
N LYS A 174 -1.58 -10.01 16.92
CA LYS A 174 -2.48 -10.31 18.04
C LYS A 174 -3.42 -9.15 18.34
N TRP A 175 -4.44 -8.98 17.49
CA TRP A 175 -5.58 -8.12 17.81
C TRP A 175 -6.49 -8.86 18.80
N SER A 176 -6.26 -8.67 20.10
CA SER A 176 -7.27 -9.03 21.10
C SER A 176 -8.37 -7.97 21.07
N PHE A 177 -9.61 -8.38 20.82
CA PHE A 177 -10.79 -7.57 21.15
C PHE A 177 -10.79 -7.35 22.67
N GLY A 178 -10.08 -6.33 23.13
CA GLY A 178 -10.44 -5.67 24.39
C GLY A 178 -11.88 -5.21 24.20
N HIS A 179 -12.76 -5.56 25.14
CA HIS A 179 -14.15 -5.11 25.12
C HIS A 179 -14.16 -3.59 25.00
N ALA A 180 -14.40 -3.09 23.79
CA ALA A 180 -14.80 -1.72 23.58
C ALA A 180 -16.25 -1.66 24.08
N GLU A 181 -16.46 -0.97 25.19
CA GLU A 181 -17.81 -0.55 25.57
C GLU A 181 -18.45 0.15 24.36
N PRO A 182 -19.69 -0.19 23.99
CA PRO A 182 -20.33 0.43 22.84
C PRO A 182 -20.47 1.93 23.11
N LEU A 183 -19.85 2.74 22.25
CA LEU A 183 -20.10 4.18 22.22
C LEU A 183 -21.61 4.41 22.09
N PRO A 184 -22.21 5.27 22.93
CA PRO A 184 -23.65 5.52 22.88
C PRO A 184 -24.04 6.13 21.52
N CYS A 185 -25.00 5.48 20.85
CA CYS A 185 -25.69 5.99 19.67
C CYS A 185 -26.43 7.29 20.00
N SER A 186 -25.79 8.45 19.81
CA SER A 186 -26.51 9.74 19.79
C SER A 186 -25.93 10.83 18.88
N ILE A 187 -24.97 10.54 18.00
CA ILE A 187 -24.50 11.53 16.99
C ILE A 187 -25.09 11.20 15.61
N LEU A 188 -26.42 11.13 15.55
CA LEU A 188 -27.21 11.06 14.30
C LEU A 188 -28.32 12.12 14.32
N GLY A 189 -27.98 13.33 14.79
CA GLY A 189 -28.95 14.41 15.01
C GLY A 189 -28.42 15.82 14.77
N VAL A 190 -27.37 16.00 13.96
CA VAL A 190 -26.92 17.34 13.54
C VAL A 190 -26.43 17.25 12.10
N LEU A 191 -27.34 17.10 11.13
CA LEU A 191 -27.16 17.47 9.71
C LEU A 191 -28.49 17.36 8.90
N GLU A 192 -29.65 17.52 9.55
CA GLU A 192 -30.96 17.41 8.89
C GLU A 192 -31.97 18.48 9.38
N GLN A 193 -31.50 19.72 9.59
CA GLN A 193 -32.39 20.87 9.87
C GLN A 193 -32.24 22.08 8.93
N ASP A 194 -31.33 22.05 7.95
CA ASP A 194 -31.16 23.18 6.99
C ASP A 194 -31.72 22.91 5.58
N ARG A 195 -32.66 21.98 5.44
CA ARG A 195 -33.45 21.83 4.20
C ARG A 195 -34.92 21.60 4.54
N LEU A 196 -35.65 22.68 4.80
CA LEU A 196 -37.07 22.89 4.45
C LEU A 196 -37.50 24.24 5.04
N GLY A 197 -37.21 25.31 4.28
CA GLY A 197 -37.62 26.68 4.59
C GLY A 197 -38.04 27.39 3.31
N THR A 198 -39.14 26.94 2.71
CA THR A 198 -39.91 27.66 1.68
C THR A 198 -41.32 27.11 1.63
N MET A 199 -42.23 27.75 2.37
CA MET A 199 -43.60 28.14 1.97
C MET A 199 -44.16 29.08 3.03
#